data_AF-A0A2N3WVN8-F1
#
_entry.id   AF-A0A2N3WVN8-F1
#
_cell.length_a   1.000
_cell.length_b   1.000
_cell.length_c   1.000
_cell.angle_alpha   90.00
_cell.angle_beta   90.00
_cell.angle_gamma   90.00
#
_symmetry.space_group_name_H-M   'P 1'
#
loop_
_entity.id
_entity.type
_entity.pdbx_description
1 polymer ?
#
loop_
_entity_poly.entity_id
_entity_poly.type
_entity_poly.pdbx_seq_one_letter_code
_entity_poly.pdbx_strand_id
1 'polypeptide(L)'
;MALGQFQISFATMQDTVGQAKQQSNQITELLDQMKAVIEGQRENWTGVAADMFHETYTYCHQAALTLPQALDAASQTLAQINEGTSNTEGNNAKRFAAN
;
A
#
# COMPACT_ATOMS: atom_id res chain seq x y z
N MET A 1 -31.85 -21.24 5.95
CA MET A 1 -31.04 -21.07 4.72
C MET A 1 -29.69 -20.52 5.16
N ALA A 2 -28.62 -21.28 4.98
CA ALA A 2 -27.28 -20.77 5.28
C ALA A 2 -26.97 -19.68 4.24
N LEU A 3 -27.07 -18.42 4.64
CA LEU A 3 -26.35 -17.35 3.96
C LEU A 3 -24.89 -17.82 3.96
N GLY A 4 -24.38 -18.21 2.79
CA GLY A 4 -22.99 -18.58 2.63
C GLY A 4 -22.17 -17.46 3.22
N GLN A 5 -21.60 -17.72 4.39
CA GLN A 5 -20.81 -16.77 5.13
C GLN A 5 -19.73 -16.32 4.16
N PHE A 6 -19.82 -15.08 3.66
CA PHE A 6 -18.73 -14.48 2.91
C PHE A 6 -17.62 -14.33 3.94
N GLN A 7 -16.83 -15.40 4.10
CA GLN A 7 -15.63 -15.43 4.94
C GLN A 7 -14.53 -14.66 4.21
N ILE A 8 -14.83 -13.43 3.77
CA ILE A 8 -13.82 -12.48 3.37
C ILE A 8 -13.18 -12.03 4.67
N SER A 9 -11.96 -12.52 4.92
CA SER A 9 -11.16 -12.03 6.03
C SER A 9 -10.63 -10.63 5.68
N PHE A 10 -11.50 -9.63 5.83
CA PHE A 10 -11.13 -8.22 5.64
C PHE A 10 -9.93 -7.84 6.52
N ALA A 11 -9.81 -8.44 7.71
CA ALA A 11 -8.62 -8.34 8.55
C ALA A 11 -7.35 -8.80 7.82
N THR A 12 -7.37 -9.99 7.20
CA THR A 12 -6.21 -10.48 6.42
C THR A 12 -5.88 -9.59 5.23
N MET A 13 -6.89 -9.03 4.56
CA MET A 13 -6.66 -8.08 3.46
C MET A 13 -6.05 -6.76 3.96
N GLN A 14 -6.54 -6.22 5.08
CA GLN A 14 -5.96 -5.04 5.72
C GLN A 14 -4.52 -5.28 6.17
N ASP A 15 -4.23 -6.43 6.76
CA ASP A 15 -2.88 -6.84 7.14
C ASP A 15 -1.96 -6.91 5.92
N THR A 16 -2.44 -7.48 4.81
CA THR A 16 -1.68 -7.58 3.55
C THR A 16 -1.37 -6.18 2.98
N VAL A 17 -2.33 -5.27 3.01
CA VAL A 17 -2.13 -3.87 2.59
C VAL A 17 -1.15 -3.16 3.51
N GLY A 18 -1.22 -3.40 4.83
CA GLY A 18 -0.25 -2.89 5.80
C GLY A 18 1.18 -3.38 5.53
N GLN A 19 1.34 -4.66 5.22
CA GLN A 19 2.64 -5.23 4.83
C GLN A 19 3.16 -4.63 3.52
N ALA A 20 2.30 -4.47 2.52
CA ALA A 20 2.66 -3.83 1.25
C ALA A 20 3.12 -2.38 1.48
N LYS A 21 2.48 -1.64 2.38
CA LYS A 21 2.87 -0.28 2.75
C LYS A 21 4.24 -0.24 3.41
N GLN A 22 4.51 -1.16 4.36
CA GLN A 22 5.82 -1.27 4.99
C GLN A 22 6.92 -1.57 3.96
N GLN A 23 6.68 -2.50 3.04
CA GLN A 23 7.61 -2.80 1.96
C GLN A 23 7.83 -1.60 1.02
N SER A 24 6.77 -0.85 0.70
CA SER A 24 6.88 0.37 -0.11
C SER A 24 7.75 1.44 0.55
N ASN A 25 7.64 1.59 1.87
CA ASN A 25 8.51 2.51 2.62
C ASN A 25 9.97 2.03 2.57
N GLN A 26 10.21 0.73 2.75
CA GLN A 26 11.56 0.15 2.63
C GLN A 26 12.15 0.35 1.23
N ILE A 27 11.35 0.23 0.16
CA ILE A 27 11.81 0.53 -1.21
C ILE A 27 12.26 1.99 -1.33
N THR A 28 11.51 2.92 -0.73
CA THR A 28 11.87 4.35 -0.74
C THR A 28 13.21 4.58 -0.01
N GLU A 29 13.39 3.97 1.16
CA GLU A 29 14.64 4.03 1.92
C GLU A 29 15.83 3.44 1.13
N LEU A 30 15.63 2.32 0.43
CA LEU A 30 16.66 1.70 -0.41
C LEU A 30 17.03 2.57 -1.62
N LEU A 31 16.06 3.26 -2.22
CA LEU A 31 16.32 4.23 -3.29
C LEU A 31 17.18 5.40 -2.78
N ASP A 32 16.90 5.89 -1.58
CA ASP A 32 17.67 6.97 -0.96
C ASP A 32 19.10 6.53 -0.59
N GLN A 33 19.25 5.31 -0.07
CA GLN A 33 20.57 4.72 0.18
C GLN A 33 21.36 4.56 -1.13
N MET A 34 20.73 4.07 -2.20
CA MET A 34 21.35 3.95 -3.51
C MET A 34 21.82 5.32 -4.03
N LYS A 35 20.99 6.35 -3.91
CA LYS A 35 21.38 7.72 -4.26
C LYS A 35 22.57 8.19 -3.45
N ALA A 36 22.57 8.01 -2.13
CA ALA A 36 23.68 8.43 -1.29
C ALA A 36 25.00 7.74 -1.66
N VAL A 37 24.97 6.45 -1.98
CA VAL A 37 26.15 5.69 -2.44
C VAL A 37 26.67 6.26 -3.76
N ILE A 38 25.79 6.52 -4.72
CA ILE A 38 26.16 7.02 -6.05
C ILE A 38 26.66 8.47 -5.98
N GLU A 39 26.00 9.33 -5.20
CA GLU A 39 26.45 10.70 -4.94
C GLU A 39 27.78 10.74 -4.17
N GLY A 40 28.05 9.78 -3.29
CA GLY A 40 29.35 9.62 -2.64
C GLY A 40 30.49 9.26 -3.61
N GLN A 41 30.16 8.72 -4.79
CA GLN A 41 31.11 8.39 -5.86
C GLN A 41 31.12 9.42 -6.98
N ARG A 42 30.46 10.57 -6.79
CA ARG A 42 30.19 11.57 -7.83
C ARG A 42 31.44 12.18 -8.46
N GLU A 43 32.59 12.15 -7.78
CA GLU A 43 33.89 12.52 -8.37
C GLU A 43 34.24 11.67 -9.62
N ASN A 44 33.67 10.47 -9.74
CA ASN A 44 33.86 9.57 -10.89
C ASN A 44 32.73 9.63 -11.93
N TRP A 45 31.64 10.35 -11.64
CA TRP A 45 30.45 10.41 -12.50
C TRP A 45 30.39 11.78 -13.18
N THR A 46 30.94 11.87 -14.39
CA THR A 46 30.91 13.12 -15.20
C THR A 46 29.97 13.00 -16.39
N GLY A 47 29.30 14.09 -16.72
CA GLY A 47 28.45 14.22 -17.92
C GLY A 47 27.12 13.45 -17.84
N VAL A 48 26.69 12.92 -18.98
CA VAL A 48 25.36 12.34 -19.25
C VAL A 48 24.96 11.23 -18.26
N ALA A 49 25.91 10.47 -17.72
CA ALA A 49 25.62 9.38 -16.79
C ALA A 49 25.03 9.86 -15.45
N ALA A 50 25.51 11.00 -14.94
CA ALA A 50 25.00 11.59 -13.71
C ALA A 50 23.58 12.13 -13.91
N ASP A 51 23.32 12.78 -15.05
CA ASP A 51 22.01 13.33 -15.40
C ASP A 51 20.98 12.20 -15.58
N MET A 52 21.33 11.15 -16.34
CA MET A 52 20.45 9.98 -16.52
C MET A 52 20.12 9.28 -15.21
N PHE A 53 21.10 9.15 -14.30
CA PHE A 53 20.84 8.59 -12.98
C PHE A 53 19.91 9.49 -12.17
N HIS A 54 20.14 10.80 -12.17
CA HIS A 54 19.29 11.74 -11.45
C HIS A 54 17.83 11.70 -11.96
N GLU A 55 17.62 11.67 -13.27
CA GLU A 55 16.28 11.52 -13.86
C GLU A 55 15.64 10.19 -13.46
N THR A 56 16.39 9.09 -13.56
CA THR A 56 15.89 7.74 -13.24
C THR A 56 15.55 7.62 -11.75
N TYR A 57 16.43 8.10 -10.86
CA TYR A 57 16.18 8.15 -9.43
C TYR A 57 14.93 8.98 -9.14
N THR A 58 14.81 10.17 -9.73
CA THR A 58 13.67 11.07 -9.49
C THR A 58 12.36 10.40 -9.89
N TYR A 59 12.32 9.74 -11.06
CA TYR A 59 11.15 8.98 -11.50
C TYR A 59 10.79 7.85 -10.53
N CYS A 60 11.76 6.99 -10.18
CA CYS A 60 11.55 5.87 -9.28
C CYS A 60 11.12 6.32 -7.88
N HIS A 61 11.74 7.37 -7.36
CA HIS A 61 11.45 7.93 -6.04
C HIS A 61 10.06 8.56 -6.00
N GLN A 62 9.66 9.31 -7.04
CA GLN A 62 8.32 9.86 -7.15
C GLN A 62 7.25 8.75 -7.13
N ALA A 63 7.48 7.68 -7.90
CA ALA A 63 6.57 6.53 -7.92
C ALA A 63 6.49 5.86 -6.53
N ALA A 64 7.64 5.65 -5.88
CA ALA A 64 7.72 5.05 -4.55
C ALA A 64 6.99 5.88 -3.47
N LEU A 65 6.96 7.21 -3.59
CA LEU A 65 6.22 8.08 -2.67
C LEU A 65 4.69 8.02 -2.87
N THR A 66 4.22 7.71 -4.08
CA THR A 66 2.77 7.64 -4.36
C THR A 66 2.14 6.31 -3.96
N LEU A 67 2.92 5.22 -3.97
CA LEU A 67 2.42 3.87 -3.67
C LEU A 67 1.85 3.71 -2.24
N PRO A 68 2.47 4.26 -1.17
CA PRO A 68 1.91 4.21 0.18
C PRO A 68 0.55 4.90 0.29
N GLN A 69 0.35 6.01 -0.43
CA GLN A 69 -0.91 6.76 -0.42
C GLN A 69 -2.03 5.96 -1.09
N ALA A 70 -1.73 5.30 -2.21
CA ALA A 70 -2.68 4.41 -2.89
C ALA A 70 -3.04 3.20 -2.02
N LEU A 71 -2.06 2.63 -1.32
CA LEU A 71 -2.28 1.53 -0.36
C LEU A 71 -3.11 1.99 0.84
N ASP A 72 -2.91 3.20 1.36
CA ASP A 72 -3.75 3.75 2.42
C ASP A 72 -5.21 3.93 1.99
N ALA A 73 -5.45 4.45 0.78
CA ALA A 73 -6.79 4.57 0.23
C ALA A 73 -7.46 3.19 0.05
N ALA A 74 -6.70 2.19 -0.39
CA ALA A 74 -7.19 0.81 -0.49
C ALA A 74 -7.56 0.24 0.89
N SER A 75 -6.72 0.47 1.91
CA SER A 75 -6.98 0.03 3.29
C SER A 75 -8.26 0.66 3.87
N GLN A 76 -8.46 1.96 3.66
CA GLN A 76 -9.67 2.67 4.08
C GLN A 76 -10.92 2.12 3.40
N THR A 77 -10.84 1.86 2.10
CA THR A 77 -11.95 1.26 1.33
C THR A 77 -12.29 -0.13 1.87
N LEU A 78 -11.29 -0.97 2.15
CA LEU A 78 -11.50 -2.29 2.76
C LEU A 78 -12.15 -2.19 4.15
N ALA A 79 -11.77 -1.19 4.96
CA ALA A 79 -12.39 -0.94 6.26
C ALA A 79 -13.88 -0.58 6.13
N GLN A 80 -14.22 0.30 5.19
CA GLN A 80 -15.60 0.71 4.92
C GLN A 80 -16.46 -0.47 4.44
N ILE A 81 -15.92 -1.32 3.56
CA ILE A 81 -16.62 -2.52 3.09
C ILE A 81 -16.87 -3.49 4.26
N ASN A 82 -15.88 -3.68 5.14
CA ASN A 82 -16.02 -4.53 6.32
C ASN A 82 -17.12 -4.03 7.28
N GLU A 83 -17.13 -2.72 7.54
CA GLU A 83 -18.16 -2.08 8.38
C GLU A 83 -19.55 -2.22 7.76
N GLY A 84 -19.71 -1.91 6.47
CA GLY A 84 -20.98 -2.04 5.76
C GLY A 84 -21.51 -3.47 5.73
N THR A 85 -20.61 -4.45 5.55
CA THR A 85 -20.95 -5.88 5.56
C THR A 85 -21.41 -6.30 6.96
N SER A 86 -20.63 -5.96 7.99
CA SER A 86 -20.95 -6.29 9.40
C SER A 86 -22.29 -5.68 9.85
N ASN A 87 -22.55 -4.43 9.48
CA ASN A 87 -23.81 -3.74 9.80
C ASN A 87 -25.01 -4.40 9.09
N THR A 88 -24.84 -4.79 7.83
CA THR A 88 -25.90 -5.44 7.05
C THR A 88 -26.20 -6.84 7.57
N GLU A 89 -25.17 -7.63 7.87
CA GLU A 89 -25.33 -8.96 8.46
C GLU A 89 -25.95 -8.90 9.85
N GLY A 90 -25.51 -7.98 10.71
CA GLY A 90 -26.08 -7.78 12.05
C GLY A 90 -27.55 -7.36 12.00
N ASN A 91 -27.92 -6.48 11.07
CA ASN A 91 -29.32 -6.08 10.88
C ASN A 91 -30.18 -7.21 10.33
N ASN A 92 -29.66 -7.99 9.38
CA ASN A 92 -30.37 -9.16 8.87
C ASN A 92 -30.58 -10.21 9.97
N ALA A 93 -29.55 -10.52 10.75
CA ALA A 93 -29.66 -11.45 11.88
C ALA A 93 -30.75 -11.04 12.88
N LYS A 94 -30.84 -9.74 13.22
CA LYS A 94 -31.91 -9.21 14.07
C LYS A 94 -33.30 -9.36 13.43
N ARG A 95 -33.44 -9.09 12.13
CA ARG A 95 -34.71 -9.26 11.40
C ARG A 95 -35.15 -10.71 11.33
N PHE A 96 -34.22 -11.64 11.16
CA PHE A 96 -34.51 -13.08 11.16
C PHE A 96 -34.77 -13.64 12.56
N ALA A 97 -34.20 -13.07 13.63
CA ALA A 97 -34.49 -13.45 15.01
C ALA A 97 -35.80 -12.87 15.55
N ALA A 98 -36.35 -11.82 14.92
CA ALA A 98 -37.59 -11.16 15.31
C ALA A 98 -38.84 -11.68 14.56
N ASN A 99 -38.69 -12.66 13.66
CA ASN A 99 -39.77 -13.39 12.99
C ASN A 99 -39.75 -14.86 13.40
#